data_AF-A0A482XT23-F1
#
_entry.id   AF-A0A482XT23-F1
#
_cell.length_a   1.000
_cell.length_b   1.000
_cell.length_c   1.000
_cell.angle_alpha   90.00
_cell.angle_beta   90.00
_cell.angle_gamma   90.00
#
_symmetry.space_group_name_H-M   'P 1'
#
loop_
_entity.id
_entity.type
_entity.pdbx_description
1 polymer ?
#
loop_
_entity_poly.entity_id
_entity_poly.type
_entity_poly.pdbx_seq_one_letter_code
_entity_poly.pdbx_strand_id
1 'polypeptide(L)' 'MAIFELLDYIVNEPPPKLPAGIFSDEFKDFVDRCLKKNPSERADLKMLLLFN' A
#
# COMPACT_ATOMS: atom_id res chain seq x y z
N MET A 1 2.34 -16.85 -12.66
CA MET A 1 2.53 -15.52 -13.28
C MET A 1 3.99 -15.38 -13.67
N ALA A 2 4.26 -15.03 -14.91
CA ALA A 2 5.60 -14.66 -15.36
C ALA A 2 5.99 -13.27 -14.81
N ILE A 3 7.28 -12.94 -14.81
CA ILE A 3 7.77 -11.68 -14.25
C ILE A 3 7.15 -10.44 -14.93
N PHE A 4 6.94 -10.49 -16.25
CA PHE A 4 6.35 -9.36 -16.98
C PHE A 4 4.88 -9.15 -16.64
N GLU A 5 4.12 -10.22 -16.42
CA GLU A 5 2.72 -10.13 -15.97
C GLU A 5 2.64 -9.50 -14.58
N LEU A 6 3.57 -9.84 -13.68
CA LEU A 6 3.62 -9.25 -12.35
C LEU A 6 3.97 -7.76 -12.39
N LEU A 7 4.92 -7.35 -13.23
CA LEU A 7 5.28 -5.95 -13.41
C LEU A 7 4.09 -5.15 -13.97
N ASP A 8 3.41 -5.69 -14.98
CA ASP A 8 2.20 -5.08 -15.54
C ASP A 8 1.11 -4.93 -14.48
N TYR A 9 0.88 -5.97 -13.68
CA TYR A 9 -0.06 -5.94 -12.55
C TYR A 9 0.29 -4.84 -11.54
N ILE A 10 1.57 -4.73 -11.12
CA ILE A 10 2.00 -3.65 -10.20
C ILE A 10 1.75 -2.26 -10.82
N VAL A 11 2.00 -2.10 -12.13
CA VAL A 11 1.89 -0.81 -12.82
C VAL A 11 0.44 -0.43 -13.11
N ASN A 12 -0.46 -1.38 -13.37
CA ASN A 12 -1.81 -1.11 -13.88
C ASN A 12 -2.93 -1.39 -12.87
N GLU A 13 -2.82 -2.43 -12.07
CA GLU A 13 -3.87 -2.84 -11.12
C GLU A 13 -3.84 -2.04 -9.80
N PRO A 14 -4.92 -2.03 -9.01
CA PRO A 14 -4.91 -1.40 -7.69
C PRO A 14 -3.86 -2.03 -6.76
N PRO A 15 -3.31 -1.25 -5.80
CA PRO A 15 -2.35 -1.78 -4.86
C PRO A 15 -2.98 -2.88 -3.98
N PRO A 16 -2.19 -3.88 -3.56
CA PRO A 16 -2.67 -4.92 -2.68
C PRO A 16 -3.04 -4.32 -1.31
N LYS A 17 -3.97 -4.99 -0.60
CA LYS A 17 -4.43 -4.59 0.72
C LYS A 17 -4.35 -5.76 1.69
N LEU A 18 -4.20 -5.43 2.97
CA LEU A 18 -4.32 -6.42 4.04
C LEU A 18 -5.78 -6.90 4.17
N PRO A 19 -6.01 -8.19 4.48
CA PRO A 19 -7.34 -8.74 4.65
C PRO A 19 -8.06 -8.17 5.88
N ALA A 20 -9.38 -8.00 5.76
CA ALA A 20 -10.23 -7.55 6.86
C ALA A 20 -10.34 -8.62 7.97
N GLY A 21 -10.53 -8.17 9.21
CA GLY A 21 -10.77 -9.04 10.38
C GLY A 21 -9.54 -9.79 10.92
N ILE A 22 -8.36 -9.64 10.29
CA ILE A 22 -7.11 -10.29 10.75
C ILE A 22 -6.18 -9.27 11.42
N PHE A 23 -6.13 -8.05 10.89
CA PHE A 23 -5.25 -6.99 11.36
C PHE A 23 -6.06 -5.81 11.90
N SER A 24 -5.45 -5.04 12.80
CA SER A 24 -6.05 -3.81 13.32
C SER A 24 -6.29 -2.79 12.20
N ASP A 25 -7.25 -1.91 12.40
CA ASP A 25 -7.59 -0.89 11.39
C ASP A 25 -6.42 0.08 11.18
N GLU A 26 -5.67 0.38 12.23
CA GLU A 26 -4.49 1.25 12.20
C GLU A 26 -3.38 0.63 11.35
N PHE A 27 -3.11 -0.67 11.50
CA PHE A 27 -2.08 -1.32 10.70
C PHE A 27 -2.46 -1.43 9.22
N LYS A 28 -3.75 -1.68 8.93
CA LYS A 28 -4.26 -1.67 7.56
C LYS A 28 -4.11 -0.29 6.92
N ASP A 29 -4.48 0.78 7.63
CA ASP A 29 -4.33 2.15 7.13
C ASP A 29 -2.85 2.53 6.93
N PHE A 30 -1.96 2.14 7.86
CA PHE A 30 -0.53 2.35 7.72
C PHE A 30 0.04 1.73 6.44
N VAL A 31 -0.31 0.48 6.14
CA VAL A 31 0.13 -0.21 4.91
C VAL A 31 -0.51 0.40 3.66
N ASP A 32 -1.80 0.75 3.70
CA ASP A 32 -2.51 1.40 2.59
C ASP A 32 -1.87 2.76 2.22
N ARG A 33 -1.36 3.51 3.20
CA ARG A 33 -0.60 4.76 2.98
C ARG A 33 0.74 4.54 2.30
N CYS A 34 1.41 3.42 2.59
CA CYS A 34 2.67 3.05 1.96
C CYS A 34 2.50 2.62 0.49
N LEU A 35 1.34 2.04 0.14
CA LEU A 35 1.12 1.41 -1.16
C LEU A 35 0.35 2.28 -2.16
N LYS A 36 0.13 3.57 -1.88
CA LYS A 36 -0.46 4.51 -2.85
C LYS A 36 0.37 4.51 -4.15
N LYS A 37 -0.31 4.31 -5.28
CA LYS A 37 0.32 4.27 -6.61
C LYS A 37 0.84 5.63 -7.04
N ASN A 38 0.06 6.68 -6.81
CA ASN A 38 0.52 8.05 -7.03
C ASN A 38 1.58 8.40 -5.98
N PRO A 39 2.85 8.66 -6.36
CA PRO A 39 3.91 8.96 -5.41
C PRO A 39 3.65 10.21 -4.58
N SER A 40 2.93 11.20 -5.12
CA SER A 40 2.59 12.44 -4.39
C SER A 40 1.51 12.24 -3.32
N GLU A 41 0.77 11.13 -3.38
CA GLU A 41 -0.23 10.74 -2.37
C GLU A 41 0.32 9.72 -1.36
N ARG A 42 1.46 9.11 -1.67
CA ARG A 42 2.11 8.13 -0.79
C ARG A 42 2.71 8.82 0.42
N ALA A 43 2.46 8.26 1.60
CA ALA A 43 2.99 8.84 2.83
C ALA A 43 4.52 8.85 2.82
N ASP A 44 5.09 9.98 3.25
CA ASP A 44 6.52 10.11 3.50
C ASP A 44 6.90 9.63 4.91
N LEU A 45 8.20 9.64 5.20
CA LEU A 45 8.70 9.18 6.50
C LEU A 45 8.17 10.01 7.68
N LYS A 46 7.95 11.32 7.49
CA LYS A 46 7.45 12.19 8.56
C LYS A 46 6.01 11.83 8.90
N MET A 47 5.18 11.58 7.89
CA MET A 47 3.80 11.14 8.08
C MET A 47 3.72 9.77 8.74
N LEU A 48 4.58 8.82 8.34
CA LEU A 48 4.60 7.46 8.90
C LEU A 48 5.10 7.40 10.34
N LEU A 49 6.12 8.21 10.71
CA LEU A 49 6.66 8.24 12.07
C LEU A 49 5.74 8.95 13.09
N LEU A 50 4.79 9.76 12.59
CA LEU A 50 3.79 10.45 13.42
C LEU A 50 2.42 9.76 13.35
N PHE A 51 2.34 8.58 12.72
CA PHE A 51 1.13 7.77 12.63
C PHE A 51 0.89 7.09 13.98
N ASN A 52 -0.28 7.33 14.59
CA ASN A 52 -0.72 6.74 15.86
C ASN A 52 -1.72 5.62 15.61
#